data_AF-A0ABD7E5L8-F1
#
_entry.id   AF-A0ABD7E5L8-F1
#
_cell.length_a   1.000
_cell.length_b   1.000
_cell.length_c   1.000
_cell.angle_alpha   90.00
_cell.angle_beta   90.00
_cell.angle_gamma   90.00
#
_symmetry.space_group_name_H-M   'P 1'
#
loop_
_entity.id
_entity.type
_entity.pdbx_description
1 polymer ?
#
loop_
_entity_poly.entity_id
_entity_poly.type
_entity_poly.pdbx_seq_one_letter_code
_entity_poly.pdbx_strand_id
1 'polypeptide(L)' 'MALKEGSADTREEDIIGFCREQLASYKLPKTVVFRELPKTSTGKIQKYLLRDWARAL' A
#
# COMPACT_ATOMS: atom_id res chain seq x y z
N MET A 1 -0.35 4.06 0.87
CA MET A 1 1.07 4.39 1.19
C MET A 1 1.26 5.83 0.79
N ALA A 2 1.68 6.72 1.71
CA ALA A 2 1.97 8.10 1.35
C ALA A 2 3.36 8.14 0.70
N LEU A 3 3.41 8.46 -0.59
CA LEU A 3 4.66 8.60 -1.33
C LEU A 3 5.39 9.85 -0.84
N LYS A 4 6.72 9.76 -0.69
CA LYS A 4 7.56 10.91 -0.36
C LYS A 4 7.73 11.76 -1.62
N GLU A 5 7.78 13.09 -1.48
CA GLU A 5 8.03 13.99 -2.61
C GLU A 5 9.32 13.58 -3.33
N GLY A 6 9.18 13.18 -4.59
CA GLY A 6 10.23 12.54 -5.42
C GLY A 6 9.86 11.16 -5.98
N SER A 7 8.80 10.51 -5.52
CA SER A 7 8.38 9.17 -5.98
C SER A 7 7.09 9.17 -6.83
N ALA A 8 6.82 10.27 -7.55
CA ALA A 8 5.60 10.45 -8.33
C ALA A 8 5.43 9.45 -9.49
N ASP A 9 6.51 8.77 -9.90
CA ASP A 9 6.52 7.85 -11.04
C ASP A 9 6.48 6.36 -10.63
N THR A 10 6.39 6.05 -9.33
CA THR A 10 6.28 4.65 -8.88
C THR A 10 4.88 4.11 -9.16
N ARG A 11 4.79 3.10 -10.02
CA ARG A 11 3.53 2.43 -10.35
C ARG A 11 3.30 1.21 -9.48
N GLU A 12 2.06 0.72 -9.49
CA GLU A 12 1.67 -0.50 -8.77
C GLU A 12 2.48 -1.72 -9.26
N GLU A 13 2.71 -1.78 -10.58
CA GLU A 13 3.47 -2.83 -11.26
C GLU A 13 4.91 -2.91 -10.76
N ASP A 14 5.58 -1.78 -10.53
CA ASP A 14 6.95 -1.74 -10.03
C ASP A 14 7.06 -2.38 -8.65
N ILE A 15 6.09 -2.10 -7.77
CA ILE A 15 6.05 -2.67 -6.41
C ILE A 15 5.75 -4.17 -6.47
N ILE A 16 4.81 -4.60 -7.30
CA ILE A 16 4.47 -6.02 -7.44
C ILE A 16 5.65 -6.79 -8.05
N GLY A 17 6.32 -6.22 -9.05
CA GLY A 17 7.53 -6.78 -9.68
C GLY A 17 8.65 -6.96 -8.66
N PHE A 18 8.97 -5.90 -7.90
CA PHE A 18 9.94 -5.98 -6.81
C PHE A 18 9.58 -7.04 -5.77
N CYS A 19 8.31 -7.12 -5.36
CA CYS A 19 7.85 -8.14 -4.44
C CYS A 19 7.95 -9.56 -5.03
N ARG A 20 7.73 -9.74 -6.33
CA ARG A 20 7.82 -11.04 -7.01
C ARG A 20 9.23 -11.61 -7.01
N GLU A 21 10.24 -10.75 -7.13
CA GLU A 21 11.64 -11.17 -7.10
C GLU A 21 12.11 -11.54 -5.67
N GLN A 22 11.53 -10.92 -4.64
CA GLN A 22 12.01 -11.03 -3.26
C GLN A 22 11.12 -11.90 -2.35
N LEU A 23 9.85 -12.13 -2.71
CA LEU A 23 8.89 -12.88 -1.90
C LEU A 23 8.35 -14.11 -2.63
N ALA A 24 8.01 -15.13 -1.84
CA ALA A 24 7.25 -16.28 -2.32
C ALA A 24 5.87 -15.85 -2.83
N SER A 25 5.37 -16.53 -3.86
CA SER A 25 4.16 -16.14 -4.60
C SER A 25 2.90 -15.91 -3.75
N TYR A 26 2.77 -16.61 -2.62
CA TYR A 26 1.62 -16.46 -1.72
C TYR A 26 1.66 -15.19 -0.84
N LYS A 27 2.81 -14.51 -0.74
CA LYS A 27 2.97 -13.25 -0.01
C LYS A 27 2.85 -12.04 -0.92
N LEU A 28 2.64 -12.24 -2.22
CA LEU A 28 2.54 -11.14 -3.16
C LEU A 28 1.26 -10.35 -2.91
N PRO A 29 1.36 -9.01 -2.82
CA PRO A 29 0.16 -8.18 -2.73
C PRO A 29 -0.64 -8.31 -4.04
N LYS A 30 -1.97 -8.42 -3.91
CA LYS A 30 -2.87 -8.49 -5.07
C LYS A 30 -3.13 -7.13 -5.69
N THR A 31 -3.12 -6.08 -4.87
CA THR A 31 -3.43 -4.70 -5.26
C THR A 31 -2.58 -3.77 -4.42
N VAL A 32 -2.05 -2.72 -5.02
CA VAL A 32 -1.22 -1.71 -4.35
C VAL A 32 -1.85 -0.36 -4.59
N VAL A 33 -2.32 0.33 -3.55
CA VAL A 33 -2.98 1.64 -3.72
C VAL A 33 -2.16 2.74 -3.05
N PHE A 34 -1.82 3.76 -3.84
CA PHE A 34 -1.17 4.98 -3.37
C PHE A 34 -2.23 5.99 -2.94
N ARG A 35 -2.31 6.20 -1.64
CA ARG A 35 -3.21 7.16 -0.99
C ARG A 35 -2.69 7.50 0.39
N GLU A 36 -3.16 8.62 0.91
CA GLU A 36 -2.93 8.99 2.29
C GLU A 36 -3.54 7.96 3.25
N LEU A 37 -2.78 7.63 4.30
CA LEU A 37 -3.19 6.63 5.28
C LEU A 37 -4.06 7.28 6.35
N PRO A 38 -5.15 6.61 6.79
CA PRO A 38 -6.02 7.15 7.81
C PRO A 38 -5.27 7.06 9.14
N LYS A 39 -4.98 8.22 9.73
CA LYS A 39 -4.25 8.33 11.00
C LYS A 39 -5.14 9.00 12.05
N THR A 40 -4.89 8.70 13.31
CA THR A 40 -5.44 9.46 14.44
C THR A 40 -4.73 10.80 14.59
N SER A 41 -5.25 11.71 15.41
CA SER A 41 -4.59 12.98 15.75
C SER A 41 -3.21 12.79 16.40
N THR A 42 -2.94 11.60 16.95
CA THR A 42 -1.64 11.18 17.49
C THR A 42 -0.77 10.39 16.48
N GLY A 43 -1.19 10.31 15.22
CA GLY A 43 -0.43 9.70 14.13
C GLY A 43 -0.56 8.17 13.98
N LYS A 44 -1.36 7.50 14.83
CA LYS A 44 -1.53 6.04 14.76
C LYS A 44 -2.38 5.65 13.55
N ILE A 45 -1.95 4.64 12.80
CA ILE A 45 -2.71 4.12 11.66
C ILE A 45 -3.99 3.42 12.14
N GLN A 46 -5.12 3.80 11.57
CA GLN A 46 -6.42 3.19 11.87
C GLN A 46 -6.63 1.94 11.00
N LYS A 47 -6.10 0.80 11.48
CA LYS A 47 -6.13 -0.49 10.74
C LYS A 47 -7.53 -0.96 10.33
N TYR A 48 -8.58 -0.62 11.10
CA TYR A 48 -9.95 -1.02 10.76
C TYR A 48 -10.43 -0.35 9.47
N LEU A 49 -10.17 0.95 9.28
CA LEU A 49 -10.46 1.67 8.04
C LEU A 49 -9.70 1.08 6.85
N LEU A 50 -8.44 0.66 7.05
CA LEU A 50 -7.68 -0.02 6.00
C LEU A 50 -8.32 -1.34 5.57
N ARG A 51 -8.93 -2.09 6.50
CA ARG A 51 -9.65 -3.31 6.17
C ARG A 51 -10.95 -3.03 5.43
N ASP A 52 -11.69 -1.99 5.81
CA ASP A 52 -12.88 -1.56 5.06
C ASP A 52 -12.54 -1.10 3.66
N TRP A 53 -11.47 -0.32 3.49
CA TRP A 53 -10.98 0.05 2.16
C TRP A 53 -10.61 -1.18 1.32
N ALA A 54 -9.94 -2.16 1.92
CA ALA A 54 -9.58 -3.39 1.21
C ALA A 54 -10.79 -4.26 0.84
N ARG A 55 -11.92 -4.15 1.55
CA ARG A 55 -13.18 -4.84 1.22
C ARG A 55 -13.99 -4.12 0.14
N ALA A 56 -13.78 -2.81 -0.02
CA ALA A 56 -14.48 -1.98 -0.98
C ALA A 56 -13.76 -1.84 -2.33
N LEU A 57 -12.56 -2.43 -2.45
CA LEU A 57 -11.81 -2.62 -3.70
C LEU A 57 -12.23 -3.94 -4.36
#